data_AF-A0A959SXI2-F1
#
_entry.id   AF-A0A959SXI2-F1
#
_cell.length_a   1.000
_cell.length_b   1.000
_cell.length_c   1.000
_cell.angle_alpha   90.00
_cell.angle_beta   90.00
_cell.angle_gamma   90.00
#
_symmetry.space_group_name_H-M   'P 1'
#
loop_
_entity.id
_entity.type
_entity.pdbx_description
1 polymer ?
#
loop_
_entity_poly.entity_id
_entity_poly.type
_entity_poly.pdbx_seq_one_letter_code
_entity_poly.pdbx_strand_id
1 'polypeptide(L)'
;DSMFYSFKDSVFRLYQNPILWAKESQVTGDTVIVYTKNKKADYVQVFENSFLINQMDPDIFNQVKSTRMDAYFVDGSIDSVRAAGLAECIYFIQDEDSAYTGINESQCDVMDIYFEKDELEKVVFRSQVTGTIWPIRQKSPSEMRLPNFNWLDEKRPKTKYELYE
;
A
#
# COMPACT_ATOMS: atom_id res chain seq x y z
N ASP A 1 -11.10 18.28 3.66
CA ASP A 1 -11.79 17.09 3.16
C ASP A 1 -12.99 17.44 2.32
N SER A 2 -13.00 16.98 1.08
CA SER A 2 -14.17 17.02 0.20
C SER A 2 -14.35 15.64 -0.42
N MET A 3 -15.17 14.80 0.23
CA MET A 3 -15.64 13.54 -0.33
C MET A 3 -16.82 13.84 -1.26
N PHE A 4 -16.65 13.62 -2.57
CA PHE A 4 -17.75 13.75 -3.54
C PHE A 4 -18.42 12.39 -3.72
N TYR A 5 -19.71 12.33 -3.43
CA TYR A 5 -20.51 11.11 -3.48
C TYR A 5 -21.55 11.20 -4.60
N SER A 6 -21.60 10.18 -5.49
CA SER A 6 -22.70 9.98 -6.44
C SER A 6 -23.46 8.71 -6.07
N PHE A 7 -24.68 8.84 -5.52
CA PHE A 7 -25.58 7.74 -5.10
C PHE A 7 -26.03 6.81 -6.22
N LYS A 8 -25.55 7.02 -7.45
CA LYS A 8 -25.90 6.22 -8.62
C LYS A 8 -24.76 5.37 -9.15
N ASP A 9 -23.51 5.65 -8.76
CA ASP A 9 -22.35 5.12 -9.46
C ASP A 9 -21.50 4.23 -8.55
N SER A 10 -21.03 3.12 -9.11
CA SER A 10 -20.03 2.21 -8.54
C SER A 10 -18.64 2.86 -8.32
N VAL A 11 -18.53 4.18 -8.25
CA VAL A 11 -17.27 4.93 -8.27
C VAL A 11 -17.26 6.06 -7.25
N PHE A 12 -16.30 6.03 -6.33
CA PHE A 12 -16.02 7.08 -5.36
C PHE A 12 -14.78 7.85 -5.80
N ARG A 13 -14.80 9.20 -5.68
CA ARG A 13 -13.66 10.06 -5.98
C ARG A 13 -13.32 10.88 -4.75
N LEU A 14 -12.12 10.67 -4.24
CA LEU A 14 -11.62 11.25 -3.01
C LEU A 14 -10.44 12.16 -3.35
N TYR A 15 -10.43 13.36 -2.79
CA TYR A 15 -9.43 14.40 -3.03
C TYR A 15 -8.91 14.92 -1.70
N GLN A 16 -7.76 15.62 -1.72
CA GLN A 16 -7.14 16.25 -0.54
C GLN A 16 -6.54 15.25 0.46
N ASN A 17 -5.59 14.43 0.01
CA ASN A 17 -4.91 13.42 0.82
C ASN A 17 -5.83 12.34 1.41
N PRO A 18 -6.67 11.68 0.59
CA PRO A 18 -7.48 10.54 1.04
C PRO A 18 -6.63 9.42 1.65
N ILE A 19 -7.23 8.74 2.62
CA ILE A 19 -6.66 7.56 3.27
C ILE A 19 -7.64 6.40 3.06
N LEU A 20 -7.18 5.34 2.41
CA LEU A 20 -7.92 4.10 2.25
C LEU A 20 -7.31 3.02 3.13
N TRP A 21 -8.15 2.30 3.84
CA TRP A 21 -7.76 1.18 4.70
C TRP A 21 -8.26 -0.14 4.13
N ALA A 22 -7.36 -1.13 4.10
CA ALA A 22 -7.65 -2.50 3.72
C ALA A 22 -6.89 -3.46 4.64
N LYS A 23 -7.56 -3.89 5.72
CA LYS A 23 -6.93 -4.67 6.81
C LYS A 23 -5.66 -3.96 7.28
N GLU A 24 -4.51 -4.64 7.32
CA GLU A 24 -3.23 -4.08 7.76
C GLU A 24 -2.53 -3.19 6.73
N SER A 25 -3.25 -2.80 5.68
CA SER A 25 -2.74 -1.91 4.64
C SER A 25 -3.42 -0.55 4.64
N GLN A 26 -2.61 0.50 4.50
CA GLN A 26 -3.01 1.88 4.25
C GLN A 26 -2.57 2.28 2.85
N VAL A 27 -3.47 2.90 2.09
CA VAL A 27 -3.18 3.49 0.79
C VAL A 27 -3.51 4.97 0.81
N THR A 28 -2.56 5.82 0.40
CA THR A 28 -2.72 7.28 0.31
C THR A 28 -2.24 7.81 -1.04
N GLY A 29 -2.68 9.01 -1.39
CA GLY A 29 -2.21 9.78 -2.55
C GLY A 29 -2.98 11.09 -2.62
N ASP A 30 -2.70 11.92 -3.63
CA ASP A 30 -3.37 13.23 -3.75
C ASP A 30 -4.83 13.07 -4.17
N THR A 31 -5.10 12.10 -5.05
CA THR A 31 -6.43 11.72 -5.52
C THR A 31 -6.58 10.20 -5.53
N VAL A 32 -7.69 9.70 -5.00
CA VAL A 32 -8.04 8.27 -4.99
C VAL A 32 -9.41 8.07 -5.63
N ILE A 33 -9.49 7.16 -6.60
CA ILE A 33 -10.73 6.74 -7.23
C ILE A 33 -10.98 5.28 -6.87
N VAL A 34 -12.07 5.00 -6.16
CA VAL A 34 -12.45 3.64 -5.75
C VAL A 34 -13.61 3.15 -6.59
N TYR A 35 -13.40 2.05 -7.30
CA TYR A 35 -14.42 1.33 -8.04
C TYR A 35 -14.94 0.18 -7.16
N THR A 36 -16.26 0.04 -7.10
CA THR A 36 -16.93 -0.93 -6.26
C THR A 36 -17.83 -1.87 -7.07
N LYS A 37 -17.84 -3.13 -6.66
CA LYS A 37 -18.71 -4.18 -7.19
C LYS A 37 -19.37 -4.88 -6.03
N ASN A 38 -20.70 -5.05 -6.08
CA ASN A 38 -21.47 -5.65 -4.99
C ASN A 38 -21.20 -5.02 -3.60
N LYS A 39 -21.05 -3.68 -3.55
CA LYS A 39 -20.74 -2.89 -2.34
C LYS A 39 -19.37 -3.16 -1.70
N LYS A 40 -18.46 -3.86 -2.40
CA LYS A 40 -17.06 -4.03 -1.99
C LYS A 40 -16.13 -3.31 -2.97
N ALA A 41 -14.96 -2.89 -2.51
CA ALA A 41 -13.90 -2.42 -3.42
C ALA A 41 -13.51 -3.54 -4.39
N ASP A 42 -13.37 -3.18 -5.66
CA ASP A 42 -13.00 -4.07 -6.77
C ASP A 42 -11.67 -3.60 -7.38
N TYR A 43 -11.53 -2.28 -7.55
CA TYR A 43 -10.35 -1.66 -8.13
C TYR A 43 -10.17 -0.25 -7.57
N VAL A 44 -8.93 0.17 -7.33
CA VAL A 44 -8.59 1.49 -6.81
C VAL A 44 -7.48 2.11 -7.64
N GLN A 45 -7.65 3.37 -7.98
CA GLN A 45 -6.66 4.19 -8.68
C GLN A 45 -6.18 5.27 -7.74
N VAL A 46 -4.87 5.41 -7.60
CA VAL A 46 -4.22 6.43 -6.78
C VAL A 46 -3.36 7.27 -7.69
N PHE A 47 -3.52 8.59 -7.62
CA PHE A 47 -2.82 9.54 -8.47
C PHE A 47 -1.99 10.48 -7.60
N GLU A 48 -0.72 10.64 -8.00
CA GLU A 48 0.30 11.49 -7.40
C GLU A 48 0.59 11.15 -5.94
N ASN A 49 1.87 11.18 -5.56
CA ASN A 49 2.35 10.81 -4.21
C ASN A 49 1.71 9.52 -3.67
N SER A 50 1.51 8.54 -4.56
CA SER A 50 0.84 7.29 -4.21
C SER A 50 1.72 6.52 -3.22
N PHE A 51 1.12 6.06 -2.13
CA PHE A 51 1.84 5.34 -1.08
C PHE A 51 1.00 4.17 -0.58
N LEU A 52 1.61 3.00 -0.51
CA LEU A 52 1.08 1.80 0.14
C LEU A 52 1.97 1.47 1.34
N ILE A 53 1.36 1.36 2.51
CA ILE A 53 2.00 0.88 3.74
C ILE A 53 1.25 -0.38 4.14
N ASN A 54 1.96 -1.48 4.36
CA ASN A 54 1.42 -2.73 4.90
C ASN A 54 2.19 -3.09 6.17
N GLN A 55 1.49 -3.12 7.30
CA GLN A 55 2.08 -3.41 8.61
C GLN A 55 2.22 -4.92 8.79
N MET A 56 3.45 -5.37 9.06
CA MET A 56 3.74 -6.78 9.36
C MET A 56 3.76 -7.03 10.87
N ASP A 57 4.42 -6.13 11.60
CA ASP A 57 4.62 -6.18 13.05
C ASP A 57 4.61 -4.74 13.61
N PRO A 58 4.58 -4.56 14.95
CA PRO A 58 4.84 -3.26 15.55
C PRO A 58 6.13 -2.64 14.99
N ASP A 59 6.01 -1.45 14.41
CA ASP A 59 7.10 -0.69 13.78
C ASP A 59 7.77 -1.31 12.54
N ILE A 60 7.25 -2.41 11.99
CA ILE A 60 7.76 -3.05 10.77
C ILE A 60 6.73 -2.96 9.64
N PHE A 61 7.11 -2.30 8.55
CA PHE A 61 6.20 -1.97 7.45
C PHE A 61 6.80 -2.24 6.08
N ASN A 62 6.10 -3.06 5.30
CA ASN A 62 6.28 -3.07 3.86
C ASN A 62 5.76 -1.74 3.30
N GLN A 63 6.50 -1.16 2.38
CA GLN A 63 6.27 0.18 1.87
C GLN A 63 6.50 0.20 0.37
N VAL A 64 5.58 0.84 -0.35
CA VAL A 64 5.75 1.16 -1.76
C VAL A 64 5.31 2.59 -1.95
N LYS A 65 6.06 3.37 -2.72
CA LYS A 65 5.61 4.67 -3.20
C LYS A 65 5.81 4.78 -4.71
N SER A 66 5.00 5.60 -5.38
CA SER A 66 5.13 5.88 -6.81
C SER A 66 4.31 7.12 -7.20
N THR A 67 4.45 7.57 -8.45
CA THR A 67 3.55 8.58 -9.03
C THR A 67 2.13 8.05 -9.18
N ARG A 68 1.99 6.77 -9.57
CA ARG A 68 0.71 6.13 -9.86
C ARG A 68 0.64 4.76 -9.19
N MET A 69 -0.47 4.47 -8.51
CA MET A 69 -0.83 3.11 -8.12
C MET A 69 -2.19 2.68 -8.63
N ASP A 70 -2.28 1.40 -8.98
CA ASP A 70 -3.48 0.72 -9.40
C ASP A 70 -3.61 -0.57 -8.56
N ALA A 71 -4.57 -0.63 -7.64
CA ALA A 71 -4.76 -1.72 -6.70
C ALA A 71 -6.05 -2.51 -7.00
N TYR A 72 -5.93 -3.84 -7.06
CA TYR A 72 -7.03 -4.77 -7.31
C TYR A 72 -7.40 -5.48 -6.03
N PHE A 73 -8.71 -5.75 -5.87
CA PHE A 73 -9.25 -6.31 -4.65
C PHE A 73 -10.01 -7.60 -4.91
N VAL A 74 -9.83 -8.56 -3.99
CA VAL A 74 -10.64 -9.79 -3.92
C VAL A 74 -11.20 -9.90 -2.52
N ASP A 75 -12.53 -10.00 -2.44
CA ASP A 75 -13.28 -10.13 -1.19
C ASP A 75 -13.04 -9.04 -0.13
N GLY A 76 -12.62 -7.85 -0.56
CA GLY A 76 -12.34 -6.71 0.32
C GLY A 76 -10.89 -6.66 0.83
N SER A 77 -10.02 -7.52 0.30
CA SER A 77 -8.59 -7.54 0.56
C SER A 77 -7.84 -7.10 -0.68
N ILE A 78 -6.67 -6.47 -0.51
CA ILE A 78 -5.78 -6.19 -1.65
C ILE A 78 -5.27 -7.54 -2.17
N ASP A 79 -5.45 -7.77 -3.46
CA ASP A 79 -4.90 -8.93 -4.17
C ASP A 79 -3.56 -8.56 -4.81
N SER A 80 -3.54 -7.43 -5.53
CA SER A 80 -2.35 -6.97 -6.24
C SER A 80 -2.34 -5.46 -6.42
N VAL A 81 -1.13 -4.90 -6.53
CA VAL A 81 -0.89 -3.48 -6.75
C VAL A 81 0.14 -3.33 -7.86
N ARG A 82 -0.16 -2.50 -8.86
CA ARG A 82 0.83 -1.99 -9.80
C ARG A 82 1.25 -0.60 -9.38
N ALA A 83 2.54 -0.41 -9.13
CA ALA A 83 3.13 0.90 -8.86
C ALA A 83 3.96 1.33 -10.08
N ALA A 84 3.70 2.54 -10.59
CA ALA A 84 4.32 3.07 -11.80
C ALA A 84 4.74 4.54 -11.65
N GLY A 85 5.87 4.88 -12.27
CA GLY A 85 6.50 6.20 -12.20
C GLY A 85 7.29 6.36 -10.91
N LEU A 86 8.64 6.36 -11.03
CA LEU A 86 9.57 6.50 -9.90
C LEU A 86 9.18 5.60 -8.72
N ALA A 87 8.90 4.34 -9.01
CA ALA A 87 8.41 3.40 -8.02
C ALA A 87 9.56 2.97 -7.10
N GLU A 88 9.41 3.19 -5.80
CA GLU A 88 10.36 2.78 -4.76
C GLU A 88 9.65 1.84 -3.78
N CYS A 89 10.37 0.84 -3.28
CA CYS A 89 9.86 -0.07 -2.26
C CYS A 89 10.90 -0.35 -1.17
N ILE A 90 10.40 -0.51 0.05
CA ILE A 90 11.11 -1.19 1.14
C ILE A 90 10.23 -2.34 1.59
N TYR A 91 10.76 -3.56 1.59
CA TYR A 91 10.04 -4.72 2.14
C TYR A 91 10.98 -5.68 2.86
N PHE A 92 10.41 -6.44 3.79
CA PHE A 92 11.15 -7.33 4.67
C PHE A 92 11.04 -8.76 4.16
N ILE A 93 12.18 -9.45 4.15
CA ILE A 93 12.30 -10.84 3.68
C ILE A 93 12.30 -11.74 4.91
N GLN A 94 11.37 -12.70 4.95
CA GLN A 94 11.29 -13.72 5.99
C GLN A 94 11.71 -15.10 5.44
N ASP A 95 12.18 -15.98 6.32
CA ASP A 95 12.36 -17.41 6.03
C ASP A 95 11.09 -18.22 6.36
N GLU A 96 11.17 -19.54 6.23
CA GLU A 96 10.05 -20.47 6.49
C GLU A 96 9.57 -20.45 7.96
N ASP A 97 10.43 -20.03 8.89
CA ASP A 97 10.12 -19.89 10.33
C ASP A 97 9.63 -18.48 10.69
N SER A 98 9.31 -17.65 9.68
CA SER A 98 8.91 -16.24 9.81
C SER A 98 10.00 -15.31 10.38
N ALA A 99 11.26 -15.75 10.44
CA ALA A 99 12.34 -14.90 10.91
C ALA A 99 12.78 -13.91 9.83
N TYR A 100 12.91 -12.64 10.19
CA TYR A 100 13.44 -11.62 9.27
C TYR A 100 14.89 -11.89 8.92
N THR A 101 15.20 -12.06 7.63
CA THR A 101 16.55 -12.38 7.14
C THR A 101 17.20 -11.22 6.39
N GLY A 102 16.38 -10.37 5.76
CA GLY A 102 16.88 -9.23 5.01
C GLY A 102 15.83 -8.15 4.77
N ILE A 103 16.32 -7.02 4.26
CA ILE A 103 15.53 -5.85 3.92
C ILE A 103 15.87 -5.48 2.49
N ASN A 104 14.87 -5.53 1.61
CA ASN A 104 15.01 -5.01 0.27
C ASN A 104 14.69 -3.52 0.27
N GLU A 105 15.54 -2.72 -0.37
CA GLU A 105 15.33 -1.30 -0.64
C GLU A 105 15.67 -1.07 -2.12
N SER A 106 14.65 -0.87 -2.95
CA SER A 106 14.80 -0.85 -4.41
C SER A 106 13.92 0.18 -5.08
N GLN A 107 14.34 0.62 -6.26
CA GLN A 107 13.61 1.53 -7.13
C GLN A 107 13.60 1.02 -8.58
N CYS A 108 12.54 1.36 -9.30
CA CYS A 108 12.34 1.05 -10.72
C CYS A 108 11.24 1.96 -11.31
N ASP A 109 10.96 1.85 -12.61
CA ASP A 109 9.87 2.61 -13.23
C ASP A 109 8.49 1.98 -12.97
N VAL A 110 8.42 0.65 -12.94
CA VAL A 110 7.19 -0.12 -12.75
C VAL A 110 7.48 -1.41 -11.97
N MET A 111 6.68 -1.67 -10.94
CA MET A 111 6.65 -2.94 -10.21
C MET A 111 5.21 -3.41 -9.96
N ASP A 112 5.05 -4.73 -9.88
CA ASP A 112 3.82 -5.37 -9.41
C ASP A 112 4.07 -5.99 -8.03
N ILE A 113 3.14 -5.77 -7.11
CA ILE A 113 3.13 -6.32 -5.76
C ILE A 113 1.92 -7.25 -5.66
N TYR A 114 2.11 -8.43 -5.09
CA TYR A 114 1.05 -9.42 -4.90
C TYR A 114 0.95 -9.80 -3.43
N PHE A 115 -0.28 -10.03 -3.00
CA PHE A 115 -0.62 -10.36 -1.63
C PHE A 115 -1.30 -11.72 -1.57
N GLU A 116 -0.95 -12.51 -0.55
CA GLU A 116 -1.64 -13.75 -0.21
C GLU A 116 -2.00 -13.72 1.27
N LYS A 117 -3.26 -14.01 1.61
CA LYS A 117 -3.77 -13.95 2.99
C LYS A 117 -3.45 -12.63 3.69
N ASP A 118 -3.55 -11.52 2.95
CA ASP A 118 -3.31 -10.14 3.41
C ASP A 118 -1.85 -9.80 3.73
N GLU A 119 -0.93 -10.71 3.45
CA GLU A 119 0.51 -10.54 3.61
C GLU A 119 1.17 -10.39 2.23
N LEU A 120 2.31 -9.71 2.20
CA LEU A 120 3.11 -9.57 0.99
C LEU A 120 3.64 -10.94 0.54
N GLU A 121 3.21 -11.41 -0.63
CA GLU A 121 3.67 -12.67 -1.21
C GLU A 121 4.91 -12.46 -2.09
N LYS A 122 4.83 -11.52 -3.04
CA LYS A 122 5.93 -11.25 -3.97
C LYS A 122 5.91 -9.84 -4.54
N VAL A 123 7.12 -9.35 -4.84
CA VAL A 123 7.36 -8.12 -5.61
C VAL A 123 8.03 -8.48 -6.92
N VAL A 124 7.49 -8.00 -8.03
CA VAL A 124 7.99 -8.23 -9.38
C VAL A 124 8.34 -6.90 -10.03
N PHE A 125 9.64 -6.61 -10.14
CA PHE A 125 10.14 -5.46 -10.88
C PHE A 125 9.93 -5.68 -12.39
N ARG A 126 9.16 -4.80 -13.04
CA ARG A 126 8.81 -4.90 -14.47
C ARG A 126 9.72 -4.06 -15.37
N SER A 127 10.65 -3.35 -14.78
CA SER A 127 11.61 -2.45 -15.41
C SER A 127 12.98 -2.64 -14.77
N GLN A 128 13.99 -1.92 -15.27
CA GLN A 128 15.33 -1.99 -14.69
C GLN A 128 15.28 -1.58 -13.21
N VAL A 129 15.76 -2.47 -12.35
CA VAL A 129 15.80 -2.27 -10.91
C VAL A 129 17.17 -1.78 -10.48
N THR A 130 17.19 -0.81 -9.58
CA THR A 130 18.38 -0.42 -8.80
C THR A 130 18.00 -0.53 -7.33
N GLY A 131 18.78 -1.24 -6.54
CA GLY A 131 18.44 -1.46 -5.15
C GLY A 131 19.50 -2.25 -4.40
N THR A 132 19.30 -2.37 -3.10
CA THR A 132 20.16 -3.11 -2.19
C THR A 132 19.32 -4.06 -1.34
N ILE A 133 19.85 -5.26 -1.10
CA ILE A 133 19.32 -6.16 -0.08
C ILE A 133 20.29 -6.12 1.09
N TRP A 134 19.82 -5.58 2.21
CA TRP A 134 20.57 -5.50 3.46
C TRP A 134 20.30 -6.77 4.27
N PRO A 135 21.33 -7.49 4.76
CA PRO A 135 21.13 -8.48 5.81
C PRO A 135 20.50 -7.83 7.04
N ILE A 136 19.53 -8.50 7.67
CA ILE A 136 18.76 -7.92 8.79
C ILE A 136 19.64 -7.37 9.93
N ARG A 137 20.84 -7.93 10.13
CA ARG A 137 21.78 -7.53 11.18
C ARG A 137 22.44 -6.18 10.93
N GLN A 138 22.33 -5.62 9.73
CA GLN A 138 22.99 -4.36 9.35
C GLN A 138 22.10 -3.12 9.51
N LYS A 139 20.78 -3.30 9.65
CA LYS A 139 19.80 -2.22 9.68
C LYS A 139 18.69 -2.54 10.67
N SER A 140 18.17 -1.53 11.36
CA SER A 140 17.00 -1.70 12.22
C SER A 140 15.70 -1.59 11.40
N PRO A 141 14.82 -2.61 11.38
CA PRO A 141 13.53 -2.53 10.69
C PRO A 141 12.66 -1.33 11.06
N SER A 142 12.70 -0.92 12.34
CA SER A 142 11.95 0.22 12.86
C SER A 142 12.38 1.56 12.25
N GLU A 143 13.59 1.65 11.72
CA GLU A 143 14.15 2.88 11.16
C GLU A 143 14.02 2.94 9.62
N MET A 144 13.66 1.83 8.98
CA MET A 144 13.58 1.76 7.53
C MET A 144 12.28 2.39 7.04
N ARG A 145 12.36 3.62 6.54
CA ARG A 145 11.21 4.38 6.03
C ARG A 145 11.53 5.05 4.70
N LEU A 146 10.65 4.89 3.73
CA LEU A 146 10.71 5.69 2.50
C LEU A 146 10.38 7.17 2.82
N PRO A 147 10.91 8.12 2.04
CA PRO A 147 10.50 9.52 2.15
C PRO A 147 8.98 9.67 2.05
N ASN A 148 8.40 10.54 2.89
CA ASN A 148 6.94 10.76 3.02
C ASN A 148 6.15 9.59 3.64
N PHE A 149 6.83 8.61 4.25
CA PHE A 149 6.16 7.61 5.07
C PHE A 149 5.31 8.29 6.16
N ASN A 150 4.04 7.88 6.24
CA ASN A 150 3.11 8.38 7.24
C ASN A 150 2.05 7.31 7.54
N TRP A 151 2.17 6.63 8.67
CA TRP A 151 1.22 5.63 9.15
C TRP A 151 0.19 6.29 10.07
N LEU A 152 -1.08 6.28 9.68
CA LEU A 152 -2.16 7.07 10.27
C LEU A 152 -3.18 6.19 10.98
N ASP A 153 -2.72 5.17 11.73
CA ASP A 153 -3.60 4.20 12.40
C ASP A 153 -4.58 4.88 13.38
N GLU A 154 -4.24 6.04 13.93
CA GLU A 154 -5.17 6.83 14.74
C GLU A 154 -6.41 7.33 13.97
N LYS A 155 -6.33 7.41 12.63
CA LYS A 155 -7.43 7.75 11.73
C LYS A 155 -8.12 6.51 11.13
N ARG A 156 -7.66 5.30 11.45
CA ARG A 156 -8.26 4.05 10.97
C ARG A 156 -9.63 3.90 11.64
N PRO A 157 -10.74 3.79 10.88
CA PRO A 157 -12.05 3.57 11.46
C PRO A 157 -12.07 2.24 12.21
N LYS A 158 -12.26 2.28 13.53
CA LYS A 158 -12.29 1.08 14.40
C LYS A 158 -13.66 0.43 14.41
N THR A 159 -14.68 1.21 14.07
CA THR A 159 -16.06 0.76 14.00
C THR A 159 -16.75 1.25 12.73
N LYS A 160 -17.85 0.57 12.34
CA LYS A 160 -18.68 1.04 11.21
C LYS A 160 -19.32 2.40 11.46
N TYR A 161 -19.42 2.84 12.71
CA TYR A 161 -20.03 4.11 13.10
C TYR A 161 -19.08 5.29 12.87
N GLU A 162 -17.78 5.08 13.07
CA GLU A 162 -16.72 6.07 12.80
C GLU A 162 -16.52 6.39 11.31
N LEU A 163 -17.17 5.65 10.39
CA LEU A 163 -17.15 5.95 8.96
C LEU A 163 -18.01 7.18 8.57
N TYR A 164 -18.83 7.70 9.49
CA TYR A 164 -19.82 8.75 9.24
C TYR A 164 -19.64 10.02 10.09
N GLU A 165 -18.63 10.06 10.97
CA GLU A 165 -18.24 11.25 11.75
C GLU A 165 -17.13 12.04 11.04
#